data_AF-A0AB39R6E0-F1
#
_entry.id   AF-A0AB39R6E0-F1
#
_cell.length_a   1.000
_cell.length_b   1.000
_cell.length_c   1.000
_cell.angle_alpha   90.00
_cell.angle_beta   90.00
_cell.angle_gamma   90.00
#
_symmetry.space_group_name_H-M   'P 1'
#
loop_
_entity.id
_entity.type
_entity.pdbx_description
1 polymer ?
#
loop_
_entity_poly.entity_id
_entity_poly.type
_entity_poly.pdbx_seq_one_letter_code
_entity_poly.pdbx_strand_id
1 'polypeptide(L)'
;MTTVDTGSRRRGLKVMDEVYGTGFTDTLPSEYTPMLEKTVEHLFGEIWNRPGLSVRDRRLLVVGATAALGRADLIEIQVRGALANRELSAEELREAVLQLQYYVGWGNGTQVNNGVEAALRAHEKEDKR
;
A
#
# COMPACT_ATOMS: atom_id res chain seq x y z
N MET A 1 -27.13 16.01 3.28
CA MET A 1 -26.99 15.06 2.15
C MET A 1 -25.96 15.67 1.21
N THR A 2 -24.67 15.43 1.49
CA THR A 2 -23.57 15.92 0.65
C THR A 2 -23.66 15.23 -0.69
N THR A 3 -23.80 16.02 -1.75
CA THR A 3 -23.72 15.55 -3.14
C THR A 3 -22.42 14.80 -3.32
N VAL A 4 -22.52 13.50 -3.62
CA VAL A 4 -21.38 12.66 -4.01
C VAL A 4 -20.74 13.31 -5.24
N ASP A 5 -19.52 13.83 -5.09
CA ASP A 5 -18.73 14.29 -6.23
C ASP A 5 -18.27 13.06 -7.01
N THR A 6 -19.04 12.70 -8.03
CA THR A 6 -18.77 11.57 -8.92
C THR A 6 -17.41 11.67 -9.61
N GLY A 7 -16.85 12.88 -9.72
CA GLY A 7 -15.49 13.12 -10.20
C GLY A 7 -14.42 12.57 -9.26
N SER A 8 -14.56 12.80 -7.95
CA SER A 8 -13.63 12.31 -6.92
C SER A 8 -13.63 10.79 -6.79
N ARG A 9 -14.81 10.16 -6.82
CA ARG A 9 -14.90 8.68 -6.76
C ARG A 9 -14.18 8.02 -7.94
N ARG A 10 -14.42 8.48 -9.18
CA ARG A 10 -13.78 7.93 -10.38
C ARG A 10 -12.26 8.09 -10.35
N ARG A 11 -11.76 9.26 -9.94
CA ARG A 11 -10.31 9.47 -9.77
C ARG A 11 -9.74 8.56 -8.70
N GLY A 12 -10.44 8.43 -7.57
CA GLY A 12 -10.06 7.57 -6.47
C GLY A 12 -9.89 6.11 -6.85
N LEU A 13 -10.84 5.55 -7.61
CA LEU A 13 -10.74 4.17 -8.08
C LEU A 13 -9.55 3.97 -9.01
N LYS A 14 -9.37 4.85 -10.00
CA LYS A 14 -8.21 4.81 -10.89
C LYS A 14 -6.89 4.80 -10.11
N VAL A 15 -6.79 5.66 -9.10
CA VAL A 15 -5.55 5.83 -8.33
C VAL A 15 -5.34 4.67 -7.37
N MET A 16 -6.41 4.09 -6.84
CA MET A 16 -6.33 2.88 -6.02
C MET A 16 -5.77 1.71 -6.83
N ASP A 17 -6.19 1.52 -8.10
CA ASP A 17 -5.58 0.54 -9.00
C ASP A 17 -4.11 0.89 -9.32
N GLU A 18 -3.80 2.17 -9.54
CA GLU A 18 -2.40 2.60 -9.72
C GLU A 18 -1.53 2.33 -8.49
N VAL A 19 -2.11 2.26 -7.28
CA VAL A 19 -1.38 2.02 -6.02
C VAL A 19 -1.29 0.54 -5.66
N TYR A 20 -2.30 -0.27 -5.97
CA TYR A 20 -2.34 -1.68 -5.55
C TYR A 20 -2.30 -2.69 -6.69
N GLY A 21 -2.26 -2.22 -7.94
CA GLY A 21 -2.25 -3.03 -9.15
C GLY A 21 -3.58 -2.98 -9.88
N THR A 22 -3.51 -3.06 -11.21
CA THR A 22 -4.69 -3.07 -12.10
C THR A 22 -5.65 -4.18 -11.71
N GLY A 23 -6.94 -3.84 -11.54
CA GLY A 23 -8.00 -4.78 -11.16
C GLY A 23 -8.15 -4.96 -9.65
N PHE A 24 -7.39 -4.23 -8.82
CA PHE A 24 -7.60 -4.23 -7.38
C PHE A 24 -9.01 -3.75 -7.02
N THR A 25 -9.50 -2.71 -7.70
CA THR A 25 -10.83 -2.15 -7.44
C THR A 25 -11.98 -3.12 -7.75
N ASP A 26 -11.76 -4.14 -8.59
CA ASP A 26 -12.73 -5.20 -8.87
C ASP A 26 -12.98 -6.10 -7.64
N THR A 27 -12.07 -6.09 -6.66
CA THR A 27 -12.19 -6.85 -5.40
C THR A 27 -13.00 -6.12 -4.33
N LEU A 28 -13.34 -4.83 -4.55
CA LEU A 28 -14.09 -4.05 -3.59
C LEU A 28 -15.56 -4.53 -3.49
N PRO A 29 -16.18 -4.43 -2.31
CA PRO A 29 -17.60 -4.75 -2.17
C PRO A 29 -18.46 -3.83 -3.03
N SER A 30 -19.58 -4.36 -3.53
CA SER A 30 -20.55 -3.59 -4.32
C SER A 30 -21.27 -2.51 -3.50
N GLU A 31 -21.43 -2.72 -2.19
CA GLU A 31 -21.99 -1.74 -1.25
C GLU A 31 -20.88 -0.98 -0.52
N TYR A 32 -20.87 0.34 -0.65
CA TYR A 32 -19.84 1.20 -0.07
C TYR A 32 -20.26 1.67 1.31
N THR A 33 -19.54 1.23 2.33
CA THR A 33 -19.62 1.83 3.67
C THR A 33 -19.06 3.25 3.65
N PRO A 34 -19.43 4.12 4.61
CA PRO A 34 -18.86 5.47 4.69
C PRO A 34 -17.32 5.50 4.77
N MET A 35 -16.72 4.47 5.38
CA MET A 35 -15.26 4.31 5.45
C MET A 35 -14.67 4.02 4.07
N LEU A 36 -15.26 3.09 3.30
CA LEU A 36 -14.78 2.77 1.96
C LEU A 36 -14.98 3.97 1.02
N GLU A 37 -16.11 4.67 1.13
CA GLU A 37 -16.37 5.87 0.36
C GLU A 37 -15.31 6.94 0.60
N LYS A 38 -14.97 7.27 1.86
CA LYS A 38 -13.89 8.23 2.15
C LYS A 38 -12.50 7.74 1.76
N THR A 39 -12.27 6.44 1.83
CA THR A 39 -11.02 5.84 1.34
C THR A 39 -10.87 6.10 -0.15
N VAL A 40 -11.89 5.77 -0.95
CA VAL A 40 -11.84 5.97 -2.40
C VAL A 40 -11.84 7.46 -2.75
N GLU A 41 -12.81 8.23 -2.29
CA GLU A 41 -13.03 9.61 -2.75
C GLU A 41 -11.97 10.58 -2.25
N HIS A 42 -11.53 10.45 -0.99
CA HIS A 42 -10.62 11.41 -0.38
C HIS A 42 -9.18 10.89 -0.31
N LEU A 43 -8.94 9.71 0.28
CA LEU A 43 -7.58 9.21 0.40
C LEU A 43 -6.96 8.98 -1.00
N PHE A 44 -7.63 8.23 -1.87
CA PHE A 44 -7.12 7.96 -3.22
C PHE A 44 -7.50 9.05 -4.23
N GLY A 45 -8.68 9.66 -4.11
CA GLY A 45 -9.13 10.71 -5.04
C GLY A 45 -8.36 12.03 -4.87
N GLU A 46 -7.84 12.32 -3.68
CA GLU A 46 -7.15 13.57 -3.37
C GLU A 46 -5.75 13.35 -2.80
N ILE A 47 -5.59 12.64 -1.68
CA ILE A 47 -4.34 12.65 -0.90
C ILE A 47 -3.17 11.97 -1.62
N TRP A 48 -3.38 10.80 -2.23
CA TRP A 48 -2.33 10.06 -2.95
C TRP A 48 -1.83 10.79 -4.21
N ASN A 49 -2.65 11.65 -4.81
CA ASN A 49 -2.30 12.40 -6.03
C ASN A 49 -1.71 13.78 -5.77
N ARG A 50 -1.55 14.19 -4.50
CA ARG A 50 -0.97 15.49 -4.20
C ARG A 50 0.47 15.57 -4.71
N PRO A 51 0.90 16.71 -5.26
CA PRO A 51 2.29 16.89 -5.66
C PRO A 51 3.22 16.90 -4.44
N GLY A 52 4.52 16.68 -4.68
CA GLY A 52 5.58 16.80 -3.69
C GLY A 52 6.15 15.47 -3.19
N LEU A 53 5.42 14.35 -3.33
CA LEU A 53 5.93 13.01 -3.05
C LEU A 53 5.52 12.05 -4.16
N SER A 54 6.47 11.23 -4.60
CA SER A 54 6.19 10.13 -5.51
C SER A 54 5.37 9.03 -4.81
N VAL A 55 4.77 8.12 -5.58
CA VAL A 55 4.08 6.94 -5.03
C VAL A 55 5.06 6.09 -4.19
N ARG A 56 6.30 5.93 -4.66
CA ARG A 56 7.39 5.26 -3.93
C ARG A 56 7.67 5.89 -2.57
N ASP A 57 7.77 7.23 -2.50
CA ASP A 57 8.04 7.90 -1.23
C ASP A 57 6.87 7.77 -0.26
N ARG A 58 5.64 7.89 -0.77
CA ARG A 58 4.43 7.64 0.02
C ARG A 58 4.39 6.21 0.54
N ARG A 59 4.77 5.24 -0.29
CA ARG A 59 4.88 3.83 0.08
C ARG A 59 5.80 3.63 1.27
N LEU A 60 7.01 4.18 1.20
CA LEU A 60 7.99 4.08 2.29
C LEU A 60 7.48 4.71 3.59
N LEU A 61 6.79 5.85 3.51
CA LEU A 61 6.16 6.47 4.69
C LEU A 61 5.08 5.58 5.31
N VAL A 62 4.20 4.99 4.49
CA VAL A 62 3.14 4.10 4.97
C VAL A 62 3.75 2.83 5.58
N VAL A 63 4.73 2.22 4.92
CA VAL A 63 5.44 1.02 5.43
C VAL A 63 6.14 1.31 6.76
N GLY A 64 6.83 2.46 6.88
CA GLY A 64 7.45 2.86 8.13
C GLY A 64 6.43 3.09 9.26
N ALA A 65 5.30 3.73 8.95
CA ALA A 65 4.23 3.95 9.92
C ALA A 65 3.57 2.63 10.37
N THR A 66 3.26 1.73 9.45
CA THR A 66 2.65 0.43 9.78
C THR A 66 3.63 -0.48 10.54
N ALA A 67 4.92 -0.40 10.22
CA ALA A 67 5.99 -1.05 10.99
C ALA A 67 6.03 -0.55 12.44
N ALA A 68 6.00 0.77 12.65
CA ALA A 68 5.99 1.36 14.00
C ALA A 68 4.73 0.96 14.79
N LEU A 69 3.58 0.83 14.11
CA LEU A 69 2.31 0.41 14.71
C LEU A 69 2.15 -1.11 14.87
N GLY A 70 3.13 -1.92 14.44
CA GLY A 70 3.05 -3.39 14.52
C GLY A 70 1.96 -4.01 13.63
N ARG A 71 1.61 -3.36 12.52
CA ARG A 71 0.53 -3.78 11.60
C ARG A 71 1.05 -4.62 10.45
N ALA A 72 1.45 -5.85 10.76
CA ALA A 72 2.01 -6.79 9.78
C ALA A 72 1.06 -7.11 8.61
N ASP A 73 -0.25 -7.13 8.89
CA ASP A 73 -1.31 -7.31 7.89
C ASP A 73 -1.29 -6.22 6.81
N LEU A 74 -0.98 -4.97 7.20
CA LEU A 74 -0.89 -3.86 6.27
C LEU A 74 0.45 -3.84 5.52
N ILE A 75 1.53 -4.37 6.11
CA ILE A 75 2.84 -4.46 5.45
C ILE A 75 2.74 -5.30 4.17
N GLU A 76 2.11 -6.47 4.23
CA GLU A 76 2.03 -7.35 3.06
C GLU A 76 1.31 -6.67 1.88
N ILE A 77 0.20 -5.98 2.16
CA ILE A 77 -0.58 -5.24 1.14
C ILE A 77 0.27 -4.15 0.49
N GLN A 78 1.02 -3.37 1.29
CA GLN A 78 1.87 -2.30 0.75
C GLN A 78 3.03 -2.84 -0.06
N VAL A 79 3.68 -3.92 0.41
CA VAL A 79 4.83 -4.51 -0.29
C VAL A 79 4.40 -5.13 -1.62
N ARG A 80 3.24 -5.79 -1.67
CA ARG A 80 2.67 -6.31 -2.93
C ARG A 80 2.43 -5.19 -3.94
N GLY A 81 1.83 -4.08 -3.52
CA GLY A 81 1.64 -2.91 -4.37
C GLY A 81 2.96 -2.32 -4.86
N ALA A 82 3.95 -2.20 -3.97
CA ALA A 82 5.28 -1.69 -4.32
C ALA A 82 5.98 -2.55 -5.39
N LEU A 83 5.86 -3.87 -5.30
CA LEU A 83 6.43 -4.82 -6.26
C LEU A 83 5.69 -4.78 -7.60
N ALA A 84 4.35 -4.86 -7.58
CA ALA A 84 3.52 -4.82 -8.77
C ALA A 84 3.77 -3.56 -9.62
N ASN A 85 4.01 -2.44 -8.95
CA ASN A 85 4.27 -1.15 -9.59
C ASN A 85 5.76 -0.86 -9.83
N ARG A 86 6.66 -1.78 -9.47
CA ARG A 86 8.12 -1.62 -9.58
C ARG A 86 8.64 -0.36 -8.88
N GLU A 87 8.04 -0.01 -7.73
CA GLU A 87 8.44 1.13 -6.91
C GLU A 87 9.65 0.81 -6.05
N LEU A 88 9.76 -0.44 -5.60
CA LEU A 88 10.83 -0.94 -4.76
C LEU A 88 11.23 -2.33 -5.23
N SER A 89 12.53 -2.57 -5.31
CA SER A 89 13.11 -3.89 -5.53
C SER A 89 13.11 -4.73 -4.26
N ALA A 90 13.30 -6.05 -4.42
CA ALA A 90 13.47 -6.97 -3.29
C ALA A 90 14.66 -6.57 -2.39
N GLU A 91 15.74 -6.05 -2.98
CA GLU A 91 16.92 -5.58 -2.25
C GLU A 91 16.60 -4.33 -1.42
N GLU A 92 15.96 -3.32 -2.03
CA GLU A 92 15.55 -2.10 -1.32
C GLU A 92 14.55 -2.39 -0.19
N LEU A 93 13.65 -3.35 -0.37
CA LEU A 93 12.71 -3.76 0.66
C LEU A 93 13.43 -4.38 1.86
N ARG A 94 14.41 -5.26 1.63
CA ARG A 94 15.21 -5.87 2.70
C ARG A 94 16.06 -4.84 3.43
N GLU A 95 16.66 -3.90 2.71
CA GLU A 95 17.39 -2.77 3.31
C GLU A 95 16.46 -1.87 4.15
N ALA A 96 15.23 -1.62 3.69
CA ALA A 96 14.26 -0.87 4.47
C ALA A 96 13.89 -1.58 5.79
N VAL A 97 13.75 -2.91 5.77
CA VAL A 97 13.51 -3.71 6.99
C VAL A 97 14.69 -3.58 7.96
N LEU A 98 15.92 -3.76 7.45
CA LEU A 98 17.14 -3.61 8.25
C LEU A 98 17.20 -2.24 8.94
N GLN A 99 16.94 -1.17 8.20
CA GLN A 99 16.90 0.18 8.75
C GLN A 99 15.80 0.33 9.81
N LEU A 100 14.57 -0.07 9.50
CA LEU A 100 13.42 0.11 10.39
C LEU A 100 13.59 -0.61 11.72
N GLN A 101 14.22 -1.78 11.73
CA GLN A 101 14.42 -2.60 12.91
C GLN A 101 15.12 -1.88 14.07
N TYR A 102 16.02 -0.94 13.78
CA TYR A 102 16.69 -0.13 14.80
C TYR A 102 15.80 0.96 15.41
N TYR A 103 14.73 1.37 14.72
CA TYR A 103 13.82 2.43 15.19
C TYR A 103 12.52 1.89 15.77
N VAL A 104 12.06 0.72 15.30
CA VAL A 104 10.81 0.09 15.78
C VAL A 104 11.05 -1.06 16.75
N GLY A 105 12.31 -1.45 16.96
CA GLY A 105 12.71 -2.56 17.82
C GLY A 105 12.54 -3.94 17.17
N TRP A 106 13.20 -4.94 17.76
CA TRP A 106 13.27 -6.31 17.21
C TRP A 106 11.91 -6.99 17.07
N GLY A 107 10.98 -6.76 18.00
CA GLY A 107 9.64 -7.37 17.97
C GLY A 107 8.85 -6.94 16.74
N ASN A 108 8.70 -5.63 16.52
CA ASN A 108 8.01 -5.10 15.35
C ASN A 108 8.81 -5.35 14.06
N GLY A 109 10.14 -5.19 14.10
CA GLY A 109 11.01 -5.45 12.96
C GLY A 109 10.89 -6.88 12.42
N THR A 110 10.82 -7.87 13.32
CA THR A 110 10.63 -9.28 12.93
C THR A 110 9.31 -9.50 12.21
N GLN A 111 8.23 -8.86 12.67
CA GLN A 111 6.92 -8.95 12.01
C GLN A 111 6.93 -8.31 10.62
N VAL A 112 7.57 -7.14 10.48
CA VAL A 112 7.74 -6.47 9.19
C VAL A 112 8.55 -7.35 8.22
N ASN A 113 9.67 -7.91 8.69
CA ASN A 113 10.48 -8.84 7.91
C ASN A 113 9.65 -10.01 7.37
N ASN A 114 8.85 -10.64 8.24
CA ASN A 114 8.02 -11.76 7.85
C ASN A 114 7.00 -11.39 6.77
N GLY A 115 6.35 -10.23 6.89
CA GLY A 115 5.42 -9.71 5.89
C GLY A 115 6.09 -9.41 4.55
N VAL A 116 7.26 -8.77 4.57
CA VAL A 116 8.05 -8.48 3.36
C VAL A 116 8.46 -9.77 2.65
N GLU A 117 9.05 -10.73 3.37
CA GLU A 117 9.48 -12.00 2.76
C GLU A 117 8.30 -12.86 2.27
N ALA A 118 7.14 -12.76 2.92
CA ALA A 118 5.92 -13.41 2.43
C ALA A 118 5.45 -12.81 1.09
N ALA A 119 5.43 -11.49 0.98
CA ALA A 119 5.07 -10.79 -0.25
C ALA A 119 6.06 -11.10 -1.39
N LEU A 120 7.37 -11.08 -1.12
CA LEU A 120 8.41 -11.41 -2.11
C LEU A 120 8.23 -12.83 -2.67
N ARG A 121 8.03 -13.82 -1.80
CA ARG A 121 7.79 -15.20 -2.23
C ARG A 121 6.52 -15.37 -3.04
N ALA A 122 5.48 -14.56 -2.77
CA ALA A 122 4.26 -14.61 -3.55
C ALA A 122 4.47 -14.01 -4.95
N HIS A 123 5.15 -12.87 -5.03
CA HIS A 123 5.47 -12.20 -6.29
C HIS A 123 6.33 -13.08 -7.21
N GLU A 124 7.36 -13.73 -6.68
CA GLU A 124 8.19 -14.68 -7.45
C GLU A 124 7.41 -15.86 -8.04
N LYS A 125 6.29 -16.26 -7.42
CA LYS A 125 5.43 -17.34 -7.93
C LYS A 125 4.51 -16.85 -9.03
N GLU A 126 4.09 -15.59 -8.97
CA GLU A 126 3.26 -14.94 -9.99
C GLU A 126 4.09 -14.73 -11.26
N ASP A 127 5.35 -14.30 -11.15
CA ASP A 127 6.26 -14.12 -12.30
C ASP A 127 6.64 -15.43 -13.03
N LYS A 128 6.46 -16.58 -12.38
CA LYS A 128 6.76 -17.91 -12.95
C LYS A 128 5.57 -18.57 -13.64
N ARG A 129 4.39 -17.94 -13.61
CA ARG A 129 3.16 -18.44 -14.25
C ARG A 129 2.96 -17.81 -15.63
#